data_AF-R3KNW3-F1
#
_entry.id   AF-R3KNW3-F1
#
_cell.length_a   1.000
_cell.length_b   1.000
_cell.length_c   1.000
_cell.angle_alpha   90.00
_cell.angle_beta   90.00
_cell.angle_gamma   90.00
#
_symmetry.space_group_name_H-M   'P 1'
#
loop_
_entity.id
_entity.type
_entity.pdbx_description
1 polymer ?
#
loop_
_entity_poly.entity_id
_entity_poly.type
_entity_poly.pdbx_seq_one_letter_code
_entity_poly.pdbx_strand_id
1 'polypeptide(L)'
;MNKEHFIIELKIYLKALNPKDQAIILAKYKALFDARVAEGETEEQVAKSLGKPRVIAEEILKEQGIELTERKIENNGWQEIPAATPAYDHPYEEESEFYYDNDSPYYQRPQHRPLTRFFQVLGIFCLNFFFMFWVILGIALMYVGCGIAGAATLFSPIYGIYSVITQANAASFFQLSMSLFLFGASIIGWLLFLPILKFSAHVFKRYFQWNIAVLRGDI
;
A
#
# COMPACT_ATOMS: atom_id res chain seq x y z
N MET A 1 12.57 18.95 31.71
CA MET A 1 11.91 19.70 30.62
C MET A 1 12.34 21.15 30.77
N ASN A 2 12.90 21.74 29.72
CA ASN A 2 13.50 23.07 29.77
C ASN A 2 12.40 24.16 29.59
N LYS A 3 12.63 25.38 30.10
CA LYS A 3 11.78 26.57 29.95
C LYS A 3 11.30 26.76 28.52
N GLU A 4 12.21 26.73 27.54
CA GLU A 4 11.86 26.91 26.12
C GLU A 4 10.91 25.83 25.61
N HIS A 5 11.15 24.58 25.99
CA HIS A 5 10.29 23.46 25.62
C HIS A 5 8.87 23.62 26.21
N PHE A 6 8.77 24.09 27.46
CA PHE A 6 7.50 24.36 28.13
C PHE A 6 6.69 25.46 27.46
N ILE A 7 7.35 26.56 27.11
CA ILE A 7 6.69 27.70 26.47
C ILE A 7 6.23 27.35 25.04
N ILE A 8 7.02 26.59 24.28
CA ILE A 8 6.65 26.16 22.93
C ILE A 8 5.42 25.25 22.97
N GLU A 9 5.40 24.27 23.87
CA GLU A 9 4.29 23.34 24.02
C GLU A 9 3.00 24.05 24.48
N LEU A 10 3.11 24.99 25.44
CA LEU A 10 2.00 25.83 25.88
C LEU A 10 1.45 26.71 24.74
N LYS A 11 2.34 27.27 23.91
CA LYS A 11 1.95 28.08 22.74
C LYS A 11 1.16 27.27 21.71
N ILE A 12 1.55 26.01 21.47
CA ILE A 12 0.85 25.12 20.53
C ILE A 12 -0.59 24.89 21.00
N TYR A 13 -0.80 24.61 22.29
CA TYR A 13 -2.13 24.37 22.84
C TYR A 13 -3.00 25.63 22.92
N LEU A 14 -2.41 26.81 23.15
CA LEU A 14 -3.14 28.08 23.19
C LEU A 14 -3.42 28.71 21.82
N LYS A 15 -3.21 28.00 20.70
CA LYS A 15 -3.44 28.54 19.33
C LYS A 15 -4.91 28.94 19.08
N ALA A 16 -5.85 28.35 19.81
CA ALA A 16 -7.27 28.69 19.72
C ALA A 16 -7.61 30.06 20.33
N LEU A 17 -6.68 30.66 21.09
CA LEU A 17 -6.88 31.95 21.74
C LEU A 17 -6.45 33.11 20.84
N ASN A 18 -7.04 34.29 21.05
CA ASN A 18 -6.64 35.52 20.35
C ASN A 18 -5.13 35.77 20.54
N PRO A 19 -4.37 36.13 19.49
CA PRO A 19 -2.92 36.37 19.58
C PRO A 19 -2.50 37.36 20.68
N LYS A 20 -3.36 38.33 21.04
CA LYS A 20 -3.09 39.27 22.13
C LYS A 20 -3.10 38.57 23.50
N ASP A 21 -4.11 37.77 23.78
CA ASP A 21 -4.27 37.07 25.06
C ASP A 21 -3.24 35.95 25.20
N GLN A 22 -2.94 35.26 24.09
CA GLN A 22 -1.87 34.27 24.04
C GLN A 22 -0.51 34.88 24.44
N ALA A 23 -0.17 36.07 23.93
CA ALA A 23 1.08 36.74 24.26
C ALA A 23 1.17 37.13 25.75
N ILE A 24 0.05 37.57 26.34
CA ILE A 24 -0.05 37.93 27.76
C ILE A 24 0.19 36.70 28.64
N ILE A 25 -0.45 35.58 28.32
CA ILE A 25 -0.30 34.32 29.07
C ILE A 25 1.13 33.81 28.97
N LEU A 26 1.71 33.78 27.77
CA LEU A 26 3.09 33.32 27.58
C LEU A 26 4.09 34.23 28.32
N ALA A 27 3.87 35.55 28.34
CA ALA A 27 4.70 36.48 29.09
C ALA A 27 4.61 36.25 30.61
N LYS A 28 3.41 35.98 31.14
CA LYS A 28 3.19 35.65 32.56
C LYS A 28 3.97 34.41 32.98
N TYR A 29 3.89 33.32 32.21
CA TYR A 29 4.63 32.10 32.53
C TYR A 29 6.14 32.28 32.37
N LYS A 30 6.60 33.02 31.36
CA LYS A 30 8.04 33.35 31.23
C LYS A 30 8.56 34.10 32.46
N ALA A 31 7.86 35.12 32.92
CA ALA A 31 8.23 35.88 34.11
C ALA A 31 8.24 35.01 35.38
N LEU A 32 7.32 34.05 35.49
CA LEU A 32 7.27 33.11 36.61
C LEU A 32 8.47 32.15 36.61
N PHE A 33 8.87 31.65 35.43
CA PHE A 33 10.10 30.87 35.30
C PHE A 33 11.33 31.69 35.70
N ASP A 34 11.43 32.93 35.24
CA ASP A 34 12.56 33.81 35.56
C ASP A 34 12.64 34.14 37.06
N ALA A 35 11.50 34.32 37.73
CA ALA A 35 11.44 34.56 39.17
C ALA A 35 11.89 33.33 39.98
N ARG A 36 11.39 32.13 39.66
CA ARG A 36 11.74 30.89 40.37
C ARG A 36 13.19 30.47 40.14
N VAL A 37 13.74 30.73 38.94
CA VAL A 37 15.16 30.50 38.66
C VAL A 37 16.03 31.47 39.45
N ALA A 38 15.60 32.72 39.63
CA ALA A 38 16.31 33.68 40.48
C ALA A 38 16.28 33.30 41.97
N GLU A 39 15.24 32.58 42.42
CA GLU A 39 15.13 32.00 43.78
C GLU A 39 16.02 30.74 43.98
N GLY A 40 16.71 30.28 42.93
CA GLY A 40 17.65 29.16 42.98
C GLY A 40 17.07 27.80 42.58
N GLU A 41 15.82 27.75 42.10
CA GLU A 41 15.26 26.54 41.50
C GLU A 41 15.83 26.30 40.10
N THR A 42 16.07 25.04 39.75
CA THR A 42 16.44 24.69 38.37
C THR A 42 15.21 24.76 37.46
N GLU A 43 15.38 25.16 36.20
CA GLU A 43 14.28 25.26 35.21
C GLU A 43 13.43 23.98 35.12
N GLU A 44 14.05 22.82 35.33
CA GLU A 44 13.38 21.52 35.33
C GLU A 44 12.49 21.30 36.55
N GLN A 45 12.92 21.77 37.72
CA GLN A 45 12.12 21.73 38.95
C GLN A 45 10.92 22.67 38.83
N VAL A 46 11.13 23.85 38.26
CA VAL A 46 10.05 24.81 37.98
C VAL A 46 9.00 24.18 37.07
N ALA A 47 9.41 23.60 35.93
CA ALA A 47 8.51 22.93 34.99
C ALA A 47 7.76 21.74 35.65
N LYS A 48 8.45 20.98 36.52
CA LYS A 48 7.82 19.87 37.26
C LYS A 48 6.79 20.37 38.29
N SER A 49 7.05 21.50 38.94
CA SER A 49 6.16 22.10 39.93
C SER A 49 4.90 22.71 39.30
N LEU A 50 5.03 23.28 38.10
CA LEU A 50 3.91 23.88 37.36
C LEU A 50 3.00 22.83 36.72
N GLY A 51 3.49 21.61 36.51
CA GLY A 51 2.71 20.52 35.94
C GLY A 51 2.80 20.46 34.41
N LYS A 52 1.82 19.80 33.78
CA LYS A 52 1.84 19.57 32.32
C LYS A 52 1.26 20.80 31.60
N PRO A 53 2.01 21.42 30.65
CA PRO A 53 1.54 22.61 29.92
C PRO A 53 0.17 22.41 29.23
N ARG A 54 -0.16 21.18 28.83
CA ARG A 54 -1.46 20.81 28.27
C ARG A 54 -2.63 21.06 29.22
N VAL A 55 -2.49 20.67 30.49
CA VAL A 55 -3.57 20.80 31.50
C VAL A 55 -3.80 22.28 31.81
N ILE A 56 -2.72 23.06 31.86
CA ILE A 56 -2.77 24.51 32.04
C ILE A 56 -3.48 25.17 30.84
N ALA A 57 -3.16 24.77 29.61
CA ALA A 57 -3.82 25.30 28.42
C ALA A 57 -5.32 24.97 28.39
N GLU A 58 -5.70 23.76 28.79
CA GLU A 58 -7.08 23.31 28.87
C GLU A 58 -7.89 24.12 29.90
N GLU A 59 -7.31 24.36 31.07
CA GLU A 59 -7.93 25.18 32.13
C GLU A 59 -8.14 26.63 31.67
N ILE A 60 -7.12 27.23 31.06
CA ILE A 60 -7.18 28.62 30.55
C ILE A 60 -8.20 28.75 29.40
N LEU A 61 -8.26 27.77 28.50
CA LEU A 61 -9.22 27.79 27.39
C LEU A 61 -10.65 27.59 27.89
N LYS A 62 -10.85 26.73 28.90
CA LYS A 62 -12.13 26.54 29.57
C LYS A 62 -12.62 27.80 30.28
N GLU A 63 -11.73 28.56 30.94
CA GLU A 63 -12.06 29.86 31.53
C GLU A 63 -12.55 30.88 30.48
N GLN A 64 -12.07 30.77 29.24
CA GLN A 64 -12.44 31.64 28.12
C GLN A 64 -13.64 31.11 27.31
N GLY A 65 -14.27 30.02 27.75
CA GLY A 65 -15.42 29.40 27.08
C GLY A 65 -15.06 28.64 25.79
N ILE A 66 -13.79 28.30 25.58
CA ILE A 66 -13.28 27.60 24.39
C ILE A 66 -12.91 26.17 24.77
N GLU A 67 -13.56 25.19 24.16
CA GLU A 67 -13.23 23.77 24.37
C GLU A 67 -12.11 23.32 23.42
N LEU A 68 -11.07 22.67 23.96
CA LEU A 68 -10.01 22.06 23.15
C LEU A 68 -10.57 20.87 22.38
N THR A 69 -11.01 21.07 21.13
CA THR A 69 -11.35 19.95 20.25
C THR A 69 -10.07 19.17 19.94
N GLU A 70 -9.96 17.97 20.51
CA GLU A 70 -8.85 17.06 20.24
C GLU A 70 -8.85 16.68 18.75
N ARG A 71 -7.97 17.29 17.96
CA ARG A 71 -7.56 16.66 16.70
C ARG A 71 -6.73 15.44 17.09
N LYS A 72 -7.41 14.31 17.25
CA LYS A 72 -6.76 13.00 17.19
C LYS A 72 -6.09 12.93 15.83
N ILE A 73 -4.79 13.21 15.78
CA ILE A 73 -3.99 12.98 14.60
C ILE A 73 -3.97 11.46 14.44
N GLU A 74 -4.77 10.94 13.52
CA GLU A 74 -4.70 9.53 13.17
C GLU A 74 -3.26 9.22 12.78
N ASN A 75 -2.75 8.10 13.29
CA ASN A 75 -1.36 7.68 13.13
C ASN A 75 -1.08 7.14 11.71
N ASN A 76 -1.73 7.74 10.72
CA ASN A 76 -1.59 7.48 9.32
C ASN A 76 -0.78 8.68 8.85
N GLY A 77 0.54 8.51 8.66
CA GLY A 77 1.50 9.57 8.32
C GLY A 77 1.25 10.32 6.99
N TRP A 78 0.02 10.26 6.47
CA TRP A 78 -0.47 10.97 5.31
C TRP A 78 -1.56 11.94 5.78
N GLN A 79 -1.15 13.19 5.98
CA GLN A 79 -2.05 14.32 6.10
C GLN A 79 -1.95 15.08 4.78
N GLU A 80 -2.99 15.02 3.96
CA GLU A 80 -3.02 15.80 2.72
C GLU A 80 -2.93 17.28 3.09
N ILE A 81 -1.95 17.98 2.53
CA ILE A 81 -1.87 19.43 2.63
C ILE A 81 -3.00 19.94 1.74
N PRO A 82 -4.08 20.54 2.28
CA PRO A 82 -5.08 21.13 1.42
C PRO A 82 -4.38 22.18 0.56
N ALA A 83 -4.59 22.13 -0.76
CA ALA A 83 -4.13 23.17 -1.65
C ALA A 83 -4.62 24.50 -1.06
N ALA A 84 -3.71 25.46 -0.89
CA ALA A 84 -4.03 26.76 -0.30
C ALA A 84 -5.20 27.38 -1.07
N THR A 85 -6.40 27.24 -0.51
CA THR A 85 -7.57 27.95 -0.99
C THR A 85 -7.26 29.44 -0.79
N PRO A 86 -7.42 30.28 -1.83
CA PRO A 86 -7.23 31.71 -1.65
C PRO A 86 -8.19 32.17 -0.55
N ALA A 87 -7.64 32.94 0.39
CA ALA A 87 -8.35 33.42 1.56
C ALA A 87 -9.64 34.15 1.13
N TYR A 88 -10.78 33.48 1.30
CA TYR A 88 -12.07 34.13 1.36
C TYR A 88 -12.38 34.38 2.84
N ASP A 89 -12.31 35.65 3.23
CA ASP A 89 -12.87 36.15 4.48
C ASP A 89 -14.39 35.92 4.45
N HIS A 90 -14.86 34.93 5.20
CA HIS A 90 -16.26 34.87 5.62
C HIS A 90 -16.34 35.28 7.09
N PRO A 91 -16.78 36.52 7.37
CA PRO A 91 -17.01 36.96 8.73
C PRO A 91 -18.45 36.61 9.14
N TYR A 92 -18.59 36.17 10.40
CA TYR A 92 -19.78 35.97 11.26
C TYR A 92 -20.82 34.86 10.97
N GLU A 93 -20.91 34.00 12.01
CA GLU A 93 -22.09 33.35 12.61
C GLU A 93 -22.80 32.23 11.86
N GLU A 94 -22.58 30.98 12.31
CA GLU A 94 -23.57 29.91 12.11
C GLU A 94 -23.69 29.04 13.37
N GLU A 95 -24.90 29.08 13.90
CA GLU A 95 -25.46 28.40 15.05
C GLU A 95 -25.52 26.89 14.77
N SER A 96 -24.73 26.06 15.47
CA SER A 96 -24.71 24.62 15.24
C SER A 96 -25.89 23.93 15.95
N GLU A 97 -27.09 24.06 15.39
CA GLU A 97 -28.16 23.09 15.59
C GLU A 97 -27.70 21.74 15.01
N PHE A 98 -27.44 20.76 15.87
CA PHE A 98 -27.07 19.40 15.49
C PHE A 98 -28.27 18.67 14.84
N TYR A 99 -28.54 18.98 13.58
CA TYR A 99 -29.13 18.00 12.66
C TYR A 99 -28.03 17.03 12.26
N TYR A 100 -28.24 15.74 12.48
CA TYR A 100 -27.50 14.71 11.74
C TYR A 100 -27.91 14.83 10.28
N ASP A 101 -27.25 15.71 9.54
CA ASP A 101 -27.32 15.68 8.09
C ASP A 101 -26.53 14.45 7.63
N ASN A 102 -27.22 13.55 6.93
CA ASN A 102 -26.69 12.26 6.47
C ASN A 102 -25.75 12.41 5.27
N ASP A 103 -25.31 13.63 4.99
CA ASP A 103 -24.47 14.00 3.87
C ASP A 103 -22.99 13.96 4.28
N SER A 104 -22.54 12.78 4.73
CA SER A 104 -21.16 12.42 4.40
C SER A 104 -21.06 12.52 2.88
N PRO A 105 -20.12 13.30 2.30
CA PRO A 105 -19.90 13.26 0.87
C PRO A 105 -19.45 11.83 0.55
N TYR A 106 -20.40 11.00 0.13
CA TYR A 106 -20.15 9.75 -0.56
C TYR A 106 -19.03 10.06 -1.53
N TYR A 107 -17.91 9.31 -1.45
CA TYR A 107 -16.85 9.35 -2.45
C TYR A 107 -17.47 9.45 -3.84
N GLN A 108 -17.59 10.66 -4.37
CA GLN A 108 -18.21 10.86 -5.65
C GLN A 108 -17.15 10.40 -6.61
N ARG A 109 -17.33 9.17 -7.11
CA ARG A 109 -16.48 8.56 -8.13
C ARG A 109 -16.22 9.65 -9.15
N PRO A 110 -14.95 10.06 -9.39
CA PRO A 110 -14.68 11.11 -10.34
C PRO A 110 -15.42 10.76 -11.62
N GLN A 111 -16.29 11.66 -12.10
CA GLN A 111 -16.97 11.47 -13.37
C GLN A 111 -15.88 11.42 -14.44
N HIS A 112 -15.43 10.21 -14.77
CA HIS A 112 -14.40 10.04 -15.75
C HIS A 112 -14.96 10.52 -17.07
N ARG A 113 -14.26 11.46 -17.69
CA ARG A 113 -14.56 11.82 -19.07
C ARG A 113 -14.39 10.54 -19.92
N PRO A 114 -15.27 10.29 -20.91
CA PRO A 114 -15.19 9.08 -21.74
C PRO A 114 -13.80 8.93 -22.39
N LEU A 115 -13.17 10.06 -22.71
CA LEU A 115 -11.83 10.13 -23.28
C LEU A 115 -10.73 9.70 -22.29
N THR A 116 -10.82 10.06 -21.00
CA THR A 116 -9.83 9.61 -19.98
C THR A 116 -9.98 8.11 -19.70
N ARG A 117 -11.21 7.59 -19.68
CA ARG A 117 -11.47 6.13 -19.59
C ARG A 117 -10.88 5.40 -20.79
N PHE A 118 -11.03 5.95 -22.00
CA PHE A 118 -10.43 5.38 -23.20
C PHE A 118 -8.91 5.28 -23.11
N PHE A 119 -8.21 6.36 -22.74
CA PHE A 119 -6.75 6.33 -22.59
C PHE A 119 -6.27 5.40 -21.46
N GLN A 120 -7.03 5.29 -20.37
CA GLN A 120 -6.73 4.35 -19.28
C GLN A 120 -6.83 2.89 -19.76
N VAL A 121 -7.94 2.53 -20.43
CA VAL A 121 -8.13 1.19 -21.00
C VAL A 121 -7.07 0.89 -22.06
N LEU A 122 -6.79 1.84 -22.94
CA LEU A 122 -5.76 1.72 -23.97
C LEU A 122 -4.37 1.54 -23.35
N GLY A 123 -4.03 2.30 -22.32
CA GLY A 123 -2.76 2.18 -21.60
C GLY A 123 -2.57 0.81 -20.95
N ILE A 124 -3.58 0.32 -20.24
CA ILE A 124 -3.57 -1.02 -19.63
C ILE A 124 -3.48 -2.10 -20.71
N PHE A 125 -4.22 -1.95 -21.80
CA PHE A 125 -4.17 -2.87 -22.93
C PHE A 125 -2.77 -2.91 -23.56
N CYS A 126 -2.18 -1.75 -23.87
CA CYS A 126 -0.84 -1.65 -24.43
C CYS A 126 0.22 -2.26 -23.50
N LEU A 127 0.18 -1.96 -22.20
CA LEU A 127 1.11 -2.53 -21.23
C LEU A 127 1.00 -4.06 -21.22
N ASN A 128 -0.21 -4.60 -21.15
CA ASN A 128 -0.43 -6.04 -21.18
C ASN A 128 -0.02 -6.70 -22.50
N PHE A 129 -0.22 -6.02 -23.63
CA PHE A 129 0.17 -6.53 -24.94
C PHE A 129 1.69 -6.53 -25.14
N PHE A 130 2.38 -5.45 -24.77
CA PHE A 130 3.82 -5.34 -24.97
C PHE A 130 4.63 -6.14 -23.95
N PHE A 131 4.16 -6.27 -22.71
CA PHE A 131 4.88 -7.00 -21.67
C PHE A 131 4.30 -8.39 -21.44
N MET A 132 3.05 -8.49 -20.98
CA MET A 132 2.55 -9.75 -20.43
C MET A 132 2.18 -10.78 -21.50
N PHE A 133 1.65 -10.36 -22.66
CA PHE A 133 1.26 -11.27 -23.73
C PHE A 133 2.42 -12.14 -24.20
N TRP A 134 3.60 -11.56 -24.41
CA TRP A 134 4.79 -12.29 -24.85
C TRP A 134 5.32 -13.25 -23.78
N VAL A 135 5.23 -12.87 -22.51
CA VAL A 135 5.59 -13.75 -21.39
C VAL A 135 4.65 -14.95 -21.33
N ILE A 136 3.34 -14.72 -21.41
CA ILE A 136 2.32 -15.77 -21.43
C ILE A 136 2.51 -16.68 -22.65
N LEU A 137 2.74 -16.10 -23.83
CA LEU A 137 3.00 -16.84 -25.06
C LEU A 137 4.25 -17.71 -24.93
N GLY A 138 5.34 -17.17 -24.39
CA GLY A 138 6.58 -17.91 -24.15
C GLY A 138 6.38 -19.09 -23.21
N ILE A 139 5.66 -18.89 -22.10
CA ILE A 139 5.31 -19.97 -21.16
C ILE A 139 4.42 -21.03 -21.84
N ALA A 140 3.43 -20.60 -22.65
CA ALA A 140 2.56 -21.52 -23.39
C ALA A 140 3.35 -22.37 -24.39
N LEU A 141 4.26 -21.75 -25.16
CA LEU A 141 5.13 -22.46 -26.10
C LEU A 141 6.08 -23.42 -25.38
N MET A 142 6.62 -23.04 -24.23
CA MET A 142 7.42 -23.92 -23.39
C MET A 142 6.62 -25.17 -22.99
N TYR A 143 5.37 -25.01 -22.54
CA TYR A 143 4.51 -26.14 -22.20
C TYR A 143 4.20 -27.03 -23.40
N VAL A 144 3.91 -26.45 -24.56
CA VAL A 144 3.70 -27.22 -25.81
C VAL A 144 4.97 -27.99 -26.16
N GLY A 145 6.14 -27.37 -26.08
CA GLY A 145 7.43 -28.02 -26.33
C GLY A 145 7.70 -29.19 -25.38
N CYS A 146 7.52 -28.99 -24.07
CA CYS A 146 7.63 -30.04 -23.07
C CYS A 146 6.63 -31.18 -23.32
N GLY A 147 5.39 -30.85 -23.69
CA GLY A 147 4.36 -31.83 -24.01
C GLY A 147 4.71 -32.68 -25.23
N ILE A 148 5.14 -32.06 -26.32
CA ILE A 148 5.58 -32.75 -27.54
C ILE A 148 6.81 -33.62 -27.25
N ALA A 149 7.80 -33.08 -26.55
CA ALA A 149 9.02 -33.80 -26.21
C ALA A 149 8.70 -35.04 -25.36
N GLY A 150 7.92 -34.88 -24.29
CA GLY A 150 7.49 -35.99 -23.43
C GLY A 150 6.66 -37.04 -24.17
N ALA A 151 5.77 -36.60 -25.08
CA ALA A 151 4.99 -37.52 -25.91
C ALA A 151 5.87 -38.29 -26.90
N ALA A 152 6.84 -37.65 -27.53
CA ALA A 152 7.76 -38.31 -28.47
C ALA A 152 8.61 -39.38 -27.77
N THR A 153 9.12 -39.08 -26.58
CA THR A 153 9.97 -39.99 -25.81
C THR A 153 9.19 -41.15 -25.18
N LEU A 154 7.85 -41.07 -25.06
CA LEU A 154 7.01 -42.23 -24.71
C LEU A 154 7.05 -43.34 -25.77
N PHE A 155 7.29 -43.00 -27.04
CA PHE A 155 7.40 -43.98 -28.12
C PHE A 155 8.84 -44.48 -28.33
N SER A 156 9.81 -43.96 -27.56
CA SER A 156 11.22 -44.32 -27.73
C SER A 156 11.52 -45.82 -27.64
N PRO A 157 10.87 -46.64 -26.78
CA PRO A 157 11.17 -48.08 -26.72
C PRO A 157 10.86 -48.83 -28.02
N ILE A 158 9.86 -48.38 -28.79
CA ILE A 158 9.51 -48.99 -30.08
C ILE A 158 10.68 -48.87 -31.05
N TYR A 159 11.32 -47.70 -31.08
CA TYR A 159 12.50 -47.45 -31.89
C TYR A 159 13.72 -48.25 -31.41
N GLY A 160 13.90 -48.38 -30.08
CA GLY A 160 14.94 -49.22 -29.50
C GLY A 160 14.80 -50.70 -29.91
N ILE A 161 13.60 -51.26 -29.81
CA ILE A 161 13.31 -52.65 -30.20
C ILE A 161 13.58 -52.87 -31.70
N TYR A 162 13.12 -51.95 -32.55
CA TYR A 162 13.36 -52.00 -34.00
C TYR A 162 14.87 -52.05 -34.33
N SER A 163 15.69 -51.28 -33.63
CA SER A 163 17.15 -51.27 -33.84
C SER A 163 17.84 -52.59 -33.50
N VAL A 164 17.34 -53.31 -32.49
CA VAL A 164 17.87 -54.60 -32.07
C VAL A 164 17.49 -55.69 -33.07
N ILE A 165 16.24 -55.68 -33.56
CA ILE A 165 15.76 -56.67 -34.55
C ILE A 165 16.53 -56.59 -35.87
N THR A 166 16.94 -55.39 -36.30
CA THR A 166 17.56 -55.18 -37.62
C THR A 166 19.06 -55.42 -37.66
N GLN A 167 19.82 -55.02 -36.64
CA GLN A 167 21.29 -55.09 -36.65
C GLN A 167 21.88 -55.96 -35.54
N ALA A 168 21.17 -56.15 -34.42
CA ALA A 168 21.59 -56.96 -33.27
C ALA A 168 23.07 -56.79 -32.84
N ASN A 169 23.58 -55.55 -32.84
CA ASN A 169 24.95 -55.23 -32.44
C ASN A 169 25.00 -54.50 -31.08
N ALA A 170 26.22 -54.27 -30.55
CA ALA A 170 26.40 -53.61 -29.26
C ALA A 170 25.77 -52.20 -29.20
N ALA A 171 25.78 -51.46 -30.31
CA ALA A 171 25.15 -50.14 -30.38
C ALA A 171 23.62 -50.22 -30.27
N SER A 172 22.99 -51.20 -30.93
CA SER A 172 21.53 -51.43 -30.82
C SER A 172 21.08 -51.76 -29.39
N PHE A 173 21.84 -52.57 -28.66
CA PHE A 173 21.53 -52.88 -27.26
C PHE A 173 21.68 -51.66 -26.34
N PHE A 174 22.72 -50.84 -26.57
CA PHE A 174 22.88 -49.57 -25.86
C PHE A 174 21.72 -48.61 -26.17
N GLN A 175 21.32 -48.50 -27.44
CA GLN A 175 20.19 -47.69 -27.87
C GLN A 175 18.86 -48.14 -27.24
N LEU A 176 18.63 -49.45 -27.11
CA LEU A 176 17.48 -50.00 -26.39
C LEU A 176 17.49 -49.55 -24.91
N SER A 177 18.63 -49.64 -24.22
CA SER A 177 18.76 -49.21 -22.82
C SER A 177 18.45 -47.72 -22.67
N MET A 178 19.02 -46.87 -23.54
CA MET A 178 18.74 -45.42 -23.55
C MET A 178 17.26 -45.11 -23.82
N SER A 179 16.62 -45.87 -24.72
CA SER A 179 15.19 -45.70 -24.99
C SER A 179 14.31 -46.05 -23.80
N LEU A 180 14.63 -47.13 -23.07
CA LEU A 180 13.92 -47.49 -21.84
C LEU A 180 14.12 -46.44 -20.74
N PHE A 181 15.33 -45.90 -20.62
CA PHE A 181 15.62 -44.80 -19.70
C PHE A 181 14.79 -43.55 -20.03
N LEU A 182 14.77 -43.12 -21.30
CA LEU A 182 13.98 -41.96 -21.74
C LEU A 182 12.48 -42.20 -21.55
N PHE A 183 11.99 -43.40 -21.82
CA PHE A 183 10.60 -43.77 -21.56
C PHE A 183 10.24 -43.63 -20.08
N GLY A 184 11.07 -44.18 -19.18
CA GLY A 184 10.89 -44.01 -17.74
C GLY A 184 10.91 -42.55 -17.30
N ALA A 185 11.86 -41.77 -17.80
CA ALA A 185 11.95 -40.33 -17.55
C ALA A 185 10.70 -39.59 -18.07
N SER A 186 10.12 -40.02 -19.19
CA SER A 186 8.92 -39.42 -19.78
C SER A 186 7.68 -39.64 -18.92
N ILE A 187 7.51 -40.84 -18.36
CA ILE A 187 6.39 -41.15 -17.47
C ILE A 187 6.45 -40.26 -16.22
N ILE A 188 7.63 -40.17 -15.60
CA ILE A 188 7.85 -39.32 -14.42
C ILE A 188 7.64 -37.85 -14.79
N GLY A 189 8.20 -37.42 -15.93
CA GLY A 189 8.02 -36.07 -16.46
C GLY A 189 6.54 -35.73 -16.65
N TRP A 190 5.76 -36.64 -17.25
CA TRP A 190 4.32 -36.44 -17.47
C TRP A 190 3.54 -36.34 -16.16
N LEU A 191 3.89 -37.17 -15.17
CA LEU A 191 3.28 -37.14 -13.84
C LEU A 191 3.50 -35.78 -13.15
N LEU A 192 4.69 -35.19 -13.27
CA LEU A 192 5.01 -33.87 -12.72
C LEU A 192 4.43 -32.72 -13.55
N PHE A 193 4.30 -32.90 -14.87
CA PHE A 193 3.85 -31.87 -15.79
C PHE A 193 2.38 -31.48 -15.59
N LEU A 194 1.50 -32.46 -15.35
CA LEU A 194 0.06 -32.24 -15.15
C LEU A 194 -0.30 -31.31 -13.97
N PRO A 195 0.25 -31.48 -12.75
CA PRO A 195 -0.03 -30.55 -11.65
C PRO A 195 0.55 -29.16 -11.92
N ILE A 196 1.71 -29.05 -12.56
CA ILE A 196 2.31 -27.76 -12.94
C ILE A 196 1.40 -27.01 -13.93
N LEU A 197 0.85 -27.70 -14.93
CA LEU A 197 -0.13 -27.12 -15.85
C LEU A 197 -1.37 -26.59 -15.12
N LYS A 198 -1.94 -27.38 -14.20
CA LYS A 198 -3.09 -26.95 -13.39
C LYS A 198 -2.79 -25.72 -12.55
N PHE A 199 -1.63 -25.69 -11.90
CA PHE A 199 -1.18 -24.53 -11.13
C PHE A 199 -1.04 -23.30 -12.02
N SER A 200 -0.37 -23.43 -13.17
CA SER A 200 -0.19 -22.33 -14.13
C SER A 200 -1.53 -21.78 -14.64
N ALA A 201 -2.50 -22.66 -14.94
CA ALA A 201 -3.84 -22.26 -15.36
C ALA A 201 -4.59 -21.50 -14.25
N HIS A 202 -4.39 -21.88 -12.99
CA HIS A 202 -4.96 -21.16 -11.85
C HIS A 202 -4.38 -19.74 -11.72
N VAL A 203 -3.06 -19.61 -11.83
CA VAL A 203 -2.37 -18.30 -11.82
C VAL A 203 -2.83 -17.43 -12.99
N PHE A 204 -2.93 -18.00 -14.19
CA PHE A 204 -3.41 -17.31 -15.38
C PHE A 204 -4.84 -16.80 -15.21
N LYS A 205 -5.74 -17.61 -14.66
CA LYS A 205 -7.12 -17.20 -14.36
C LYS A 205 -7.15 -16.02 -13.39
N ARG A 206 -6.35 -16.06 -12.32
CA ARG A 206 -6.26 -14.98 -11.33
C ARG A 206 -5.73 -13.69 -11.95
N TYR A 207 -4.71 -13.78 -12.79
CA TYR A 207 -4.18 -12.64 -13.53
C TYR A 207 -5.23 -12.01 -14.45
N PHE A 208 -6.00 -12.82 -15.18
CA PHE A 208 -7.05 -12.32 -16.06
C PHE A 208 -8.20 -11.66 -15.28
N GLN A 209 -8.60 -12.25 -14.16
CA GLN A 209 -9.60 -11.67 -13.26
C GLN A 209 -9.13 -10.33 -12.67
N TRP A 210 -7.86 -10.24 -12.26
CA TRP A 210 -7.27 -9.00 -11.78
C TRP A 210 -7.29 -7.91 -12.86
N ASN A 211 -6.92 -8.24 -14.09
CA ASN A 211 -6.99 -7.28 -15.21
C ASN A 211 -8.42 -6.75 -15.43
N ILE A 212 -9.42 -7.62 -15.37
CA ILE A 212 -10.82 -7.20 -15.48
C ILE A 212 -11.23 -6.31 -14.32
N ALA A 213 -10.84 -6.64 -13.08
CA ALA A 213 -11.16 -5.83 -11.90
C ALA A 213 -10.53 -4.43 -11.98
N VAL A 214 -9.27 -4.33 -12.43
CA VAL A 214 -8.57 -3.05 -12.65
C VAL A 214 -9.27 -2.22 -13.74
N LEU A 215 -9.70 -2.83 -14.84
CA LEU A 215 -10.45 -2.13 -15.90
C LEU A 215 -11.83 -1.64 -15.44
N ARG A 216 -12.46 -2.35 -14.51
CA ARG A 216 -13.73 -1.94 -13.89
C ARG A 216 -13.54 -0.80 -12.88
N GLY A 217 -12.34 -0.65 -12.32
CA GLY A 217 -12.04 0.28 -11.24
C GLY A 217 -12.55 -0.23 -9.89
N ASP A 218 -12.51 -1.54 -9.68
CA ASP A 218 -12.85 -2.21 -8.41
C ASP A 218 -11.63 -2.27 -7.46
N ILE A 219 -10.44 -1.97 -7.98
CA ILE A 219 -9.12 -1.91 -7.31
C ILE A 219 -8.47 -0.61 -7.75
#